data_AF-A0A2E3CSZ7-F1
#
_entry.id   AF-A0A2E3CSZ7-F1
#
_cell.length_a   1.000
_cell.length_b   1.000
_cell.length_c   1.000
_cell.angle_alpha   90.00
_cell.angle_beta   90.00
_cell.angle_gamma   90.00
#
_symmetry.space_group_name_H-M   'P 1'
#
loop_
_entity.id
_entity.type
_entity.pdbx_description
1 polymer ?
#
loop_
_entity_poly.entity_id
_entity_poly.type
_entity_poly.pdbx_seq_one_letter_code
_entity_poly.pdbx_strand_id
1 'polypeptide(L)'
;MSRPKYQIQPADIPHALAYLHNALEDPNYPVKAPGRKDFVRYLEQLAKSMDDDPEADARIFNTWCETCLNSDQWRRLKTSIRKRRYQANDCEDVQATLSKEAHHALKKLKSLSQSNSLSAALIWAYQQLKYLE
;
A
#
# COMPACT_ATOMS: atom_id res chain seq x y z
N MET A 1 25.63 -5.99 2.15
CA MET A 1 25.14 -5.40 0.88
C MET A 1 24.01 -4.44 1.21
N SER A 2 24.12 -3.15 0.82
CA SER A 2 23.07 -2.16 1.10
C SER A 2 21.80 -2.55 0.35
N ARG A 3 20.65 -2.61 1.05
CA ARG A 3 19.36 -2.82 0.38
C ARG A 3 19.12 -1.66 -0.60
N PRO A 4 18.66 -1.93 -1.83
CA PRO A 4 18.30 -0.87 -2.76
C PRO A 4 17.21 0.01 -2.12
N LYS A 5 17.37 1.33 -2.23
CA LYS A 5 16.33 2.28 -1.83
C LYS A 5 15.10 1.99 -2.69
N TYR A 6 13.93 1.88 -2.07
CA TYR A 6 12.68 1.64 -2.80
C TYR A 6 12.46 2.75 -3.82
N GLN A 7 12.21 2.35 -5.07
CA GLN A 7 11.92 3.24 -6.19
C GLN A 7 10.53 2.90 -6.76
N ILE A 8 9.71 3.93 -6.94
CA ILE A 8 8.40 3.84 -7.58
C ILE A 8 8.61 3.46 -9.05
N GLN A 9 8.02 2.36 -9.48
CA GLN A 9 8.09 1.89 -10.87
C GLN A 9 7.00 2.56 -11.71
N PRO A 10 7.09 2.54 -13.05
CA PRO A 10 6.03 3.11 -13.90
C PRO A 10 4.64 2.57 -13.57
N ALA A 11 4.52 1.26 -13.35
CA ALA A 11 3.27 0.61 -12.95
C ALA A 11 2.70 1.07 -11.60
N ASP A 12 3.51 1.67 -10.73
CA ASP A 12 3.08 2.19 -9.43
C ASP A 12 2.55 3.62 -9.49
N ILE A 13 2.82 4.34 -10.58
CA ILE A 13 2.46 5.76 -10.72
C ILE A 13 0.96 5.95 -10.45
N PRO A 14 0.02 5.21 -11.06
CA PRO A 14 -1.41 5.40 -10.79
C PRO A 14 -1.77 5.24 -9.30
N HIS A 15 -1.17 4.28 -8.62
CA HIS A 15 -1.40 4.05 -7.19
C HIS A 15 -0.85 5.18 -6.32
N ALA A 16 0.30 5.71 -6.68
CA ALA A 16 0.94 6.81 -5.99
C ALA A 16 0.17 8.13 -6.18
N LEU A 17 -0.26 8.41 -7.41
CA LEU A 17 -1.07 9.58 -7.75
C LEU A 17 -2.37 9.61 -6.95
N ALA A 18 -3.11 8.51 -6.92
CA ALA A 18 -4.37 8.45 -6.18
C ALA A 18 -4.17 8.53 -4.64
N TYR A 19 -2.96 8.33 -4.12
CA TYR A 19 -2.66 8.59 -2.70
C TYR A 19 -2.35 10.07 -2.50
N LEU A 20 -1.47 10.62 -3.34
CA LEU A 20 -1.03 12.01 -3.24
C LEU A 20 -2.15 13.00 -3.54
N HIS A 21 -3.07 12.69 -4.44
CA HIS A 21 -4.27 13.50 -4.70
C HIS A 21 -5.03 13.77 -3.39
N ASN A 22 -5.43 12.71 -2.69
CA ASN A 22 -6.16 12.82 -1.43
C ASN A 22 -5.29 13.43 -0.31
N ALA A 23 -4.00 13.08 -0.27
CA ALA A 23 -3.11 13.59 0.77
C ALA A 23 -2.86 15.10 0.64
N LEU A 24 -2.82 15.63 -0.58
CA LEU A 24 -2.54 17.04 -0.86
C LEU A 24 -3.79 17.93 -0.82
N GLU A 25 -4.98 17.35 -0.81
CA GLU A 25 -6.23 18.06 -0.49
C GLU A 25 -6.25 18.55 0.97
N ASP A 26 -5.70 17.78 1.92
CA ASP A 26 -5.61 18.17 3.33
C ASP A 26 -4.73 19.41 3.49
N PRO A 27 -5.25 20.60 3.88
CA PRO A 27 -4.46 21.83 4.04
C PRO A 27 -3.28 21.71 5.02
N ASN A 28 -3.35 20.78 5.97
CA ASN A 28 -2.31 20.56 6.97
C ASN A 28 -1.23 19.57 6.51
N TYR A 29 -1.36 18.97 5.33
CA TYR A 29 -0.35 18.05 4.82
C TYR A 29 0.97 18.78 4.53
N PRO A 30 2.07 18.45 5.26
CA PRO A 30 3.27 19.28 5.28
C PRO A 30 4.18 18.96 4.08
N VAL A 31 4.16 19.76 3.02
CA VAL A 31 5.03 19.55 1.85
C VAL A 31 6.15 20.59 1.85
N LYS A 32 7.39 20.16 1.60
CA LYS A 32 8.52 21.09 1.43
C LYS A 32 8.37 21.88 0.13
N ALA A 33 8.80 23.15 0.12
CA ALA A 33 8.88 23.95 -1.10
C ALA A 33 9.80 23.26 -2.14
N PRO A 34 9.47 23.30 -3.44
CA PRO A 34 8.43 24.12 -4.08
C PRO A 34 6.99 23.57 -3.96
N GLY A 35 6.82 22.41 -3.33
CA GLY A 35 5.57 21.99 -2.70
C GLY A 35 4.40 21.71 -3.65
N ARG A 36 3.18 22.01 -3.18
CA ARG A 36 1.91 21.67 -3.86
C ARG A 36 1.79 22.22 -5.29
N LYS A 37 2.27 23.44 -5.54
CA LYS A 37 2.14 24.07 -6.86
C LYS A 37 2.95 23.33 -7.92
N ASP A 38 4.13 22.86 -7.55
CA ASP A 38 4.98 22.04 -8.42
C ASP A 38 4.42 20.64 -8.63
N PHE A 39 3.67 20.10 -7.65
CA PHE A 39 2.94 18.85 -7.83
C PHE A 39 1.78 18.96 -8.82
N VAL A 40 0.99 20.04 -8.75
CA VAL A 40 -0.12 20.26 -9.70
C VAL A 40 0.44 20.44 -11.12
N ARG A 41 1.51 21.23 -11.29
CA ARG A 41 2.23 21.34 -12.57
C ARG A 41 2.77 19.98 -13.04
N TYR A 42 3.27 19.16 -12.11
CA TYR A 42 3.72 17.80 -12.41
C TYR A 42 2.56 16.90 -12.87
N LEU A 43 1.40 16.94 -12.22
CA LEU A 43 0.20 16.20 -12.67
C LEU A 43 -0.24 16.64 -14.06
N GLU A 44 -0.22 17.94 -14.34
CA GLU A 44 -0.55 18.51 -15.65
C GLU A 44 0.44 18.10 -16.75
N GLN A 45 1.73 17.95 -16.41
CA GLN A 45 2.76 17.47 -17.33
C GLN A 45 2.64 15.96 -17.57
N LEU A 46 2.45 15.17 -16.52
CA LEU A 46 2.26 13.73 -16.61
C LEU A 46 1.01 13.40 -17.44
N ALA A 47 -0.12 14.08 -17.19
CA ALA A 47 -1.35 13.91 -17.97
C ALA A 47 -1.19 14.24 -19.46
N LYS A 48 -0.17 15.02 -19.84
CA LYS A 48 0.16 15.36 -21.25
C LYS A 48 1.21 14.44 -21.88
N SER A 49 1.93 13.65 -21.09
CA SER A 49 3.13 12.89 -21.53
C SER A 49 3.01 11.37 -21.38
N MET A 50 1.87 10.87 -20.91
CA MET A 50 1.62 9.45 -20.57
C MET A 50 1.88 8.42 -21.70
N ASP A 51 2.26 8.83 -22.92
CA ASP A 51 2.53 7.94 -24.06
C ASP A 51 4.01 7.89 -24.52
N ASP A 52 4.91 8.77 -24.06
CA ASP A 52 6.25 8.90 -24.68
C ASP A 52 7.40 8.15 -23.97
N ASP A 53 7.48 8.15 -22.62
CA ASP A 53 8.48 7.38 -21.85
C ASP A 53 8.07 7.16 -20.36
N PRO A 54 7.40 6.03 -20.05
CA PRO A 54 6.97 5.70 -18.68
C PRO A 54 8.12 5.59 -17.65
N GLU A 55 9.33 5.25 -18.10
CA GLU A 55 10.51 5.14 -17.23
C GLU A 55 11.06 6.52 -16.88
N ALA A 56 11.04 7.47 -17.82
CA ALA A 56 11.33 8.87 -17.52
C ALA A 56 10.35 9.44 -16.50
N ASP A 57 9.06 9.18 -16.69
CA ASP A 57 8.02 9.64 -15.76
C ASP A 57 8.25 9.10 -14.35
N ALA A 58 8.57 7.81 -14.23
CA ALA A 58 8.91 7.21 -12.93
C ALA A 58 10.14 7.88 -12.30
N ARG A 59 11.20 8.18 -13.07
CA ARG A 59 12.40 8.87 -12.55
C ARG A 59 12.07 10.28 -12.05
N ILE A 60 11.32 11.06 -12.82
CA ILE A 60 10.91 12.43 -12.43
C ILE A 60 10.03 12.36 -11.18
N PHE A 61 9.09 11.41 -11.12
CA PHE A 61 8.22 11.21 -9.97
C PHE A 61 8.97 10.90 -8.68
N ASN A 62 9.94 9.97 -8.74
CA ASN A 62 10.77 9.64 -7.59
C ASN A 62 11.56 10.86 -7.12
N THR A 63 12.12 11.64 -8.06
CA THR A 63 12.86 12.87 -7.75
C THR A 63 11.98 13.89 -7.02
N TRP A 64 10.74 14.10 -7.49
CA TRP A 64 9.79 14.98 -6.82
C TRP A 64 9.47 14.48 -5.41
N CYS A 65 9.20 13.19 -5.26
CA CYS A 65 8.87 12.60 -3.96
C CYS A 65 10.02 12.73 -2.96
N GLU A 66 11.26 12.48 -3.37
CA GLU A 66 12.44 12.59 -2.51
C GLU A 66 12.72 14.04 -2.09
N THR A 67 12.41 15.00 -2.96
CA THR A 67 12.62 16.43 -2.70
C THR A 67 11.53 17.03 -1.81
N CYS A 68 10.28 16.68 -2.09
CA CYS A 68 9.11 17.37 -1.54
C CYS A 68 8.50 16.67 -0.32
N LEU A 69 8.68 15.35 -0.18
CA LEU A 69 8.14 14.57 0.93
C LEU A 69 9.20 14.40 2.03
N ASN A 70 8.74 14.45 3.28
CA ASN A 70 9.56 14.02 4.41
C ASN A 70 9.57 12.48 4.53
N SER A 71 10.43 11.95 5.41
CA SER A 71 10.62 10.51 5.57
C SER A 71 9.33 9.76 5.99
N ASP A 72 8.47 10.40 6.78
CA ASP A 72 7.20 9.80 7.21
C ASP A 72 6.17 9.75 6.09
N GLN A 73 6.07 10.82 5.31
CA GLN A 73 5.23 10.86 4.11
C GLN A 73 5.69 9.84 3.08
N TRP A 74 7.00 9.76 2.84
CA TRP A 74 7.57 8.75 1.96
C TRP A 74 7.27 7.33 2.44
N ARG A 75 7.36 7.08 3.75
CA ARG A 75 6.98 5.79 4.33
C ARG A 75 5.50 5.49 4.12
N ARG A 76 4.59 6.44 4.37
CA ARG A 76 3.14 6.26 4.18
C ARG A 76 2.77 6.02 2.71
N LEU A 77 3.36 6.79 1.79
CA LEU A 77 3.19 6.62 0.35
C LEU A 77 3.58 5.21 -0.09
N LYS A 78 4.78 4.74 0.28
CA LYS A 78 5.24 3.38 -0.06
C LYS A 78 4.32 2.29 0.47
N THR A 79 3.84 2.43 1.71
CA THR A 79 2.88 1.48 2.28
C THR A 79 1.57 1.48 1.51
N SER A 80 1.08 2.66 1.11
CA SER A 80 -0.15 2.79 0.31
C SER A 80 0.01 2.15 -1.07
N ILE A 81 1.11 2.41 -1.77
CA ILE A 81 1.42 1.81 -3.08
C ILE A 81 1.46 0.28 -2.97
N ARG A 82 2.20 -0.26 -1.98
CA ARG A 82 2.28 -1.72 -1.76
C ARG A 82 0.91 -2.35 -1.53
N LYS A 83 0.08 -1.72 -0.69
CA LYS A 83 -1.28 -2.19 -0.41
C LYS A 83 -2.13 -2.18 -1.68
N ARG A 84 -2.09 -1.10 -2.47
CA ARG A 84 -2.88 -0.98 -3.69
C ARG A 84 -2.41 -1.94 -4.79
N ARG A 85 -1.09 -2.13 -4.94
CA ARG A 85 -0.53 -3.12 -5.85
C ARG A 85 -0.97 -4.54 -5.47
N TYR A 86 -0.96 -4.86 -4.18
CA TYR A 86 -1.47 -6.14 -3.68
C TYR A 86 -2.96 -6.31 -3.99
N GLN A 87 -3.77 -5.26 -3.80
CA GLN A 87 -5.20 -5.29 -4.11
C GLN A 87 -5.50 -5.41 -5.61
N ALA A 88 -4.68 -4.79 -6.47
CA ALA A 88 -4.85 -4.82 -7.92
C ALA A 88 -4.48 -6.16 -8.56
N ASN A 89 -3.65 -6.97 -7.90
CA ASN A 89 -3.23 -8.29 -8.37
C ASN A 89 -4.19 -9.41 -7.90
N ASP A 90 -5.50 -9.18 -7.95
CA ASP A 90 -6.56 -10.15 -7.59
C ASP A 90 -6.35 -10.81 -6.21
N CYS A 91 -6.24 -9.97 -5.19
CA CYS A 91 -6.25 -10.41 -3.80
C CYS A 91 -7.63 -10.98 -3.42
N GLU A 92 -7.70 -12.28 -3.11
CA GLU A 92 -8.90 -12.96 -2.59
C GLU A 92 -9.16 -12.69 -1.08
N ASP A 93 -8.36 -11.83 -0.42
CA ASP A 93 -8.57 -11.54 0.99
C ASP A 93 -9.90 -10.81 1.21
N VAL A 94 -10.78 -11.43 1.99
CA VAL A 94 -12.07 -10.85 2.40
C VAL A 94 -11.93 -10.20 3.78
N GLN A 95 -12.46 -8.98 3.93
CA GLN A 95 -12.63 -8.39 5.26
C GLN A 95 -13.94 -8.91 5.89
N ALA A 96 -13.82 -9.51 7.07
CA ALA A 96 -14.96 -9.92 7.88
C ALA A 96 -14.95 -9.19 9.23
N THR A 97 -16.08 -8.59 9.60
CA THR A 97 -16.28 -8.02 10.93
C THR A 97 -16.61 -9.15 11.91
N LEU A 98 -15.86 -9.23 13.01
CA LEU A 98 -16.05 -10.23 14.05
C LEU A 98 -16.45 -9.56 15.36
N SER A 99 -17.25 -10.24 16.17
CA SER A 99 -17.41 -9.87 17.57
C SER A 99 -16.07 -9.99 18.31
N LYS A 100 -15.93 -9.28 19.43
CA LYS A 100 -14.69 -9.32 20.23
C LYS A 100 -14.41 -10.74 20.73
N GLU A 101 -15.45 -11.44 21.15
CA GLU A 101 -15.40 -12.81 21.66
C GLU A 101 -14.94 -13.78 20.57
N ALA A 102 -15.50 -13.68 19.36
CA ALA A 102 -15.08 -14.49 18.21
C ALA A 102 -13.62 -14.23 17.85
N HIS A 103 -13.19 -12.96 17.84
CA HIS A 103 -11.80 -12.61 17.57
C HIS A 103 -10.83 -13.19 18.63
N HIS A 104 -11.21 -13.15 19.92
CA HIS A 104 -10.43 -13.76 20.99
C HIS A 104 -10.34 -15.28 20.87
N ALA A 105 -11.45 -15.95 20.52
CA ALA A 105 -11.47 -17.39 20.29
C ALA A 105 -10.51 -17.78 19.14
N LEU A 106 -10.54 -17.05 18.02
CA LEU A 106 -9.63 -17.29 16.89
C LEU A 106 -8.16 -17.10 17.26
N LYS A 107 -7.82 -16.10 18.07
CA LYS A 107 -6.45 -15.90 18.57
C LYS A 107 -5.98 -17.07 19.44
N LYS A 108 -6.84 -17.57 20.32
CA LYS A 108 -6.54 -18.75 21.13
C LYS A 108 -6.34 -19.98 20.24
N LEU A 109 -7.24 -20.20 19.28
CA LEU A 109 -7.15 -21.30 18.32
C LEU A 109 -5.82 -21.28 17.56
N LYS A 110 -5.42 -20.11 17.03
CA LYS A 110 -4.13 -19.93 16.34
C LYS A 110 -2.94 -20.33 17.23
N SER A 111 -2.97 -19.96 18.51
CA SER A 111 -1.93 -20.34 19.46
C SER A 111 -1.88 -21.85 19.69
N LEU A 112 -3.03 -22.49 19.82
CA LEU A 112 -3.15 -23.93 20.04
C LEU A 112 -2.70 -24.74 18.82
N SER A 113 -3.09 -24.31 17.63
CA SER A 113 -2.72 -24.93 16.37
C SER A 113 -1.32 -24.54 15.88
N GLN A 114 -0.60 -23.69 16.62
CA GLN A 114 0.70 -23.11 16.27
C GLN A 114 0.75 -22.55 14.84
N SER A 115 -0.38 -22.05 14.34
CA SER A 115 -0.51 -21.65 12.94
C SER A 115 0.03 -20.24 12.71
N ASN A 116 0.56 -20.00 11.51
CA ASN A 116 1.14 -18.70 11.16
C ASN A 116 0.09 -17.58 11.01
N SER A 117 -1.16 -17.91 10.69
CA SER A 117 -2.27 -16.97 10.51
C SER A 117 -3.57 -17.47 11.15
N LEU A 118 -4.55 -16.57 11.33
CA LEU A 118 -5.88 -16.94 11.82
C LEU A 118 -6.62 -17.83 10.80
N SER A 119 -6.47 -17.56 9.50
CA SER A 119 -7.06 -18.39 8.44
C SER A 119 -6.50 -19.81 8.44
N ALA A 120 -5.18 -19.97 8.62
CA ALA A 120 -4.57 -21.30 8.75
C ALA A 120 -5.09 -22.05 9.99
N ALA A 121 -5.29 -21.35 11.10
CA ALA A 121 -5.86 -21.94 12.31
C ALA A 121 -7.31 -22.42 12.09
N LEU A 122 -8.11 -21.65 11.35
CA LEU A 122 -9.48 -22.01 10.97
C LEU A 122 -9.52 -23.24 10.06
N ILE A 123 -8.67 -23.28 9.03
CA ILE A 123 -8.56 -24.43 8.12
C ILE A 123 -8.16 -25.69 8.90
N TRP A 124 -7.18 -25.58 9.79
CA TRP A 124 -6.76 -26.68 10.67
C TRP A 124 -7.93 -27.18 11.52
N ALA A 125 -8.66 -26.28 12.18
CA ALA A 125 -9.80 -26.66 13.01
C ALA A 125 -10.91 -27.36 12.21
N TYR A 126 -11.22 -26.85 11.02
CA TYR A 126 -12.19 -27.46 10.11
C TYR A 126 -11.76 -28.87 9.68
N GLN A 127 -10.48 -29.06 9.38
CA GLN A 127 -9.93 -30.38 9.06
C GLN A 127 -10.05 -31.34 10.25
N GLN A 128 -9.71 -30.90 11.47
CA GLN A 128 -9.86 -31.74 12.67
C GLN A 128 -11.31 -32.17 12.90
N LEU A 129 -12.28 -31.27 12.66
CA LEU A 129 -13.71 -31.60 12.79
C LEU A 129 -14.16 -32.61 11.74
N LYS A 130 -13.67 -32.53 10.50
CA LYS A 130 -13.97 -33.51 9.44
C LYS A 130 -13.47 -34.92 9.72
N TYR A 131 -12.44 -35.09 10.55
CA TYR A 131 -11.94 -36.43 10.93
C TYR A 131 -12.69 -37.05 12.11
N LEU A 132 -13.64 -36.32 12.71
CA LEU A 132 -14.48 -36.78 13.82
C LEU A 132 -15.89 -37.21 13.37
N GLU A 133 -16.23 -36.99 12.10
CA GLU A 133 -17.44 -37.50 11.42
C GLU A 133 -17.11 -38.79 10.66
#